data_AF-A7SH72-F1
#
_entry.id   AF-A7SH72-F1
#
_cell.length_a   1.000
_cell.length_b   1.000
_cell.length_c   1.000
_cell.angle_alpha   90.00
_cell.angle_beta   90.00
_cell.angle_gamma   90.00
#
_symmetry.space_group_name_H-M   'P 1'
#
loop_
_entity.id
_entity.type
_entity.pdbx_description
1 polymer ?
#
loop_
_entity_poly.entity_id
_entity_poly.type
_entity_poly.pdbx_seq_one_letter_code
_entity_poly.pdbx_strand_id
1 'polypeptide(L)'
;GFQVRLRGGMEIHEGRVEVFYQSYGDERVGYWGHICDDDWTLQDAHVICNQLGYQGAWNPICCGYFGQSNGRILMSSPTCTGDETSVAYCHHPGWDVPTCRDNRPVGVQCKVNSTAPLSNNYRLKGNATLRLRDGRHPNEGRVEIKHNGQWGTVCDDLWDIKDADVVCRELGYPGALSAQVRAAWGGGAGSIWLDNLECTGNESRLVDCPHNGLGIENCRHSEDAGVVCRKADTPNPDPGE
;
A
#
# COMPACT_ATOMS: atom_id res chain seq x y z
N GLY A 1 11.75 20.86 -14.28
CA GLY A 1 12.16 19.47 -14.50
C GLY A 1 10.96 18.57 -14.24
N PHE A 2 10.76 17.54 -15.06
CA PHE A 2 9.60 16.65 -14.94
C PHE A 2 9.77 15.73 -13.74
N GLN A 3 8.76 15.67 -12.87
CA GLN A 3 8.78 14.86 -11.65
C GLN A 3 7.61 13.89 -11.64
N VAL A 4 7.83 12.73 -11.03
CA VAL A 4 6.84 11.68 -10.84
C VAL A 4 6.82 11.28 -9.37
N ARG A 5 5.64 10.93 -8.85
CA ARG A 5 5.50 10.33 -7.52
C ARG A 5 4.36 9.31 -7.50
N LEU A 6 4.44 8.39 -6.54
CA LEU A 6 3.38 7.42 -6.27
C LEU A 6 2.56 7.83 -5.05
N ARG A 7 1.24 7.65 -5.11
CA ARG A 7 0.29 7.95 -4.02
C ARG A 7 -0.74 6.84 -3.87
N GLY A 8 -1.29 6.66 -2.67
CA GLY A 8 -2.33 5.66 -2.39
C GLY A 8 -1.86 4.21 -2.41
N GLY A 9 -0.63 3.95 -2.87
CA GLY A 9 0.04 2.67 -2.65
C GLY A 9 0.43 2.48 -1.20
N MET A 10 0.50 1.24 -0.78
CA MET A 10 0.79 0.89 0.61
C MET A 10 2.28 0.65 0.82
N GLU A 11 2.96 0.15 -0.22
CA GLU A 11 4.41 0.08 -0.30
C GLU A 11 5.00 1.28 -1.07
N ILE A 12 6.28 1.60 -0.81
CA ILE A 12 6.97 2.72 -1.48
C ILE A 12 7.15 2.55 -2.99
N HIS A 13 7.00 1.31 -3.48
CA HIS A 13 7.23 0.91 -4.87
C HIS A 13 5.93 0.66 -5.63
N GLU A 14 4.79 1.05 -5.07
CA GLU A 14 3.50 0.96 -5.74
C GLU A 14 2.65 2.21 -5.50
N GLY A 15 1.63 2.40 -6.34
CA GLY A 15 0.64 3.46 -6.15
C GLY A 15 0.17 4.09 -7.44
N ARG A 16 -0.80 4.99 -7.30
CA ARG A 16 -1.27 5.88 -8.36
C ARG A 16 -0.13 6.78 -8.83
N VAL A 17 0.04 6.90 -10.14
CA VAL A 17 1.06 7.75 -10.75
C VAL A 17 0.55 9.20 -10.78
N GLU A 18 1.31 10.09 -10.15
CA GLU A 18 1.13 11.53 -10.28
C GLU A 18 2.37 12.14 -10.95
N VAL A 19 2.14 13.04 -11.90
CA VAL A 19 3.16 13.74 -12.68
C VAL A 19 3.08 15.24 -12.41
N PHE A 20 4.23 15.91 -12.41
CA PHE A 20 4.32 17.36 -12.24
C PHE A 20 4.57 18.03 -13.59
N TYR A 21 3.69 18.97 -13.95
CA TYR A 21 3.83 19.80 -15.14
C TYR A 21 4.06 21.26 -14.74
N GLN A 22 4.98 21.91 -15.45
CA GLN A 22 5.29 23.33 -15.31
C GLN A 22 5.24 23.95 -16.71
N SER A 23 4.36 24.94 -16.91
CA SER A 23 4.17 25.56 -18.21
C SER A 23 5.38 26.41 -18.60
N TYR A 24 5.81 26.31 -19.86
CA TYR A 24 6.89 27.11 -20.42
C TYR A 24 6.39 28.53 -20.69
N GLY A 25 6.59 29.43 -19.72
CA GLY A 25 6.18 30.84 -19.84
C GLY A 25 5.80 31.51 -18.52
N ASP A 26 5.53 30.72 -17.47
CA ASP A 26 5.32 31.22 -16.11
C ASP A 26 6.00 30.27 -15.11
N GLU A 27 7.23 30.62 -14.71
CA GLU A 27 8.04 29.83 -13.77
C GLU A 27 7.38 29.67 -12.39
N ARG A 28 6.28 30.40 -12.10
CA ARG A 28 5.60 30.39 -10.80
C ARG A 28 4.43 29.42 -10.73
N VAL A 29 4.01 28.79 -11.84
CA VAL A 29 2.81 27.94 -11.86
C VAL A 29 3.16 26.53 -12.36
N GLY A 30 3.43 25.63 -11.41
CA GLY A 30 3.49 24.20 -11.66
C GLY A 30 2.50 23.46 -10.79
N TYR A 31 1.92 22.38 -11.31
CA TYR A 31 0.88 21.62 -10.62
C TYR A 31 1.07 20.12 -10.83
N TRP A 32 0.61 19.38 -9.83
CA TRP A 32 0.50 17.93 -9.89
C TRP A 32 -0.82 17.54 -10.53
N GLY A 33 -0.76 16.48 -11.31
CA GLY A 33 -1.93 15.79 -11.84
C GLY A 33 -1.57 14.36 -12.15
N HIS A 34 -2.39 13.70 -12.97
CA HIS A 34 -2.26 12.27 -13.21
C HIS A 34 -2.28 11.94 -14.70
N ILE A 35 -1.90 10.70 -15.01
CA ILE A 35 -2.04 10.09 -16.34
C ILE A 35 -3.31 9.24 -16.31
N CYS A 36 -4.13 9.31 -17.35
CA CYS A 36 -5.32 8.46 -17.45
C CYS A 36 -5.00 7.07 -17.98
N ASP A 37 -5.91 6.12 -17.75
CA ASP A 37 -5.72 4.70 -18.06
C ASP A 37 -5.97 4.29 -19.51
N ASP A 38 -6.35 5.23 -20.37
CA ASP A 38 -6.46 5.00 -21.81
C ASP A 38 -5.10 4.55 -22.38
N ASP A 39 -5.10 3.38 -23.00
CA ASP A 39 -3.94 2.72 -23.61
C ASP A 39 -2.76 2.48 -22.64
N TRP A 40 -2.99 2.43 -21.32
CA TRP A 40 -1.93 2.22 -20.34
C TRP A 40 -1.29 0.83 -20.43
N THR A 41 0.00 0.76 -20.77
CA THR A 41 0.71 -0.50 -20.99
C THR A 41 1.77 -0.81 -19.93
N LEU A 42 2.29 -2.04 -19.96
CA LEU A 42 3.43 -2.45 -19.15
C LEU A 42 4.71 -1.68 -19.52
N GLN A 43 4.88 -1.29 -20.80
CA GLN A 43 6.04 -0.50 -21.23
C GLN A 43 6.02 0.90 -20.60
N ASP A 44 4.86 1.55 -20.54
CA ASP A 44 4.71 2.86 -19.90
C ASP A 44 4.95 2.78 -18.39
N ALA A 45 4.43 1.74 -17.75
CA ALA A 45 4.70 1.45 -16.35
C ALA A 45 6.19 1.21 -16.09
N HIS A 46 6.90 0.56 -17.02
CA HIS A 46 8.34 0.30 -16.93
C HIS A 46 9.13 1.62 -16.87
N VAL A 47 8.81 2.58 -17.74
CA VAL A 47 9.43 3.91 -17.75
C VAL A 47 9.17 4.67 -16.45
N ILE A 48 7.94 4.66 -15.93
CA ILE A 48 7.63 5.29 -14.64
C ILE A 48 8.48 4.69 -13.52
N CYS A 49 8.53 3.37 -13.42
CA CYS A 49 9.30 2.69 -12.38
C CYS A 49 10.81 2.95 -12.53
N ASN A 50 11.34 2.93 -13.75
CA ASN A 50 12.75 3.26 -14.03
C ASN A 50 13.09 4.71 -13.64
N GLN A 51 12.21 5.66 -13.99
CA GLN A 51 12.37 7.07 -13.62
C GLN A 51 12.38 7.29 -12.10
N LEU A 52 11.64 6.46 -11.36
CA LEU A 52 11.61 6.45 -9.89
C LEU A 52 12.79 5.69 -9.25
N GLY A 53 13.67 5.09 -10.06
CA GLY A 53 14.87 4.37 -9.60
C GLY A 53 14.66 2.86 -9.33
N TYR A 54 13.54 2.28 -9.77
CA TYR A 54 13.26 0.85 -9.70
C TYR A 54 13.74 0.11 -10.96
N GLN A 55 13.72 -1.23 -10.94
CA GLN A 55 14.14 -2.08 -12.08
C GLN A 55 13.02 -2.28 -13.12
N GLY A 56 12.14 -1.30 -13.22
CA GLY A 56 10.93 -1.35 -14.05
C GLY A 56 9.71 -1.87 -13.30
N ALA A 57 8.65 -2.22 -14.04
CA ALA A 57 7.35 -2.60 -13.48
C ALA A 57 7.10 -4.11 -13.48
N TRP A 58 6.39 -4.61 -12.46
CA TRP A 58 5.73 -5.91 -12.43
C TRP A 58 4.40 -5.83 -13.18
N ASN A 59 3.55 -4.88 -12.77
CA ASN A 59 2.20 -4.72 -13.29
C ASN A 59 1.89 -3.26 -13.62
N PRO A 60 1.31 -2.98 -14.80
CA PRO A 60 0.58 -1.74 -15.03
C PRO A 60 -0.77 -1.84 -14.30
N ILE A 61 -1.09 -0.85 -13.48
CA ILE A 61 -2.36 -0.81 -12.75
C ILE A 61 -3.23 0.28 -13.37
N CYS A 62 -4.52 -0.01 -13.61
CA CYS A 62 -5.45 0.91 -14.26
C CYS A 62 -6.52 1.41 -13.28
N CYS A 63 -7.47 2.18 -13.85
CA CYS A 63 -8.83 2.23 -13.34
C CYS A 63 -9.00 2.87 -11.95
N GLY A 64 -8.00 3.63 -11.49
CA GLY A 64 -8.01 4.25 -10.17
C GLY A 64 -7.92 3.26 -9.00
N TYR A 65 -7.32 2.09 -9.20
CA TYR A 65 -7.15 1.06 -8.16
C TYR A 65 -6.54 1.62 -6.86
N PHE A 66 -5.49 2.44 -6.97
CA PHE A 66 -4.86 3.11 -5.81
C PHE A 66 -5.58 4.39 -5.36
N GLY A 67 -6.88 4.48 -5.64
CA GLY A 67 -7.74 5.64 -5.39
C GLY A 67 -7.72 6.67 -6.50
N GLN A 68 -8.74 7.54 -6.50
CA GLN A 68 -8.90 8.61 -7.47
C GLN A 68 -7.90 9.75 -7.25
N SER A 69 -7.64 10.52 -8.31
CA SER A 69 -6.85 11.75 -8.22
C SER A 69 -7.79 12.95 -8.17
N ASN A 70 -7.55 13.86 -7.22
CA ASN A 70 -8.19 15.18 -7.18
C ASN A 70 -7.52 16.18 -8.13
N GLY A 71 -6.40 15.78 -8.76
CA GLY A 71 -5.65 16.59 -9.72
C GLY A 71 -6.16 16.43 -11.15
N ARG A 72 -5.74 17.35 -12.03
CA ARG A 72 -6.10 17.34 -13.47
C ARG A 72 -5.47 16.15 -14.18
N ILE A 73 -6.06 15.74 -15.30
CA ILE A 73 -5.42 14.83 -16.25
C ILE A 73 -4.36 15.63 -17.01
N LEU A 74 -3.09 15.29 -16.83
CA LEU A 74 -1.97 16.00 -17.47
C LEU A 74 -1.42 15.29 -18.70
N MET A 75 -1.70 14.00 -18.84
CA MET A 75 -1.21 13.18 -19.94
C MET A 75 -2.21 12.05 -20.20
N SER A 76 -2.34 11.69 -21.47
CA SER A 76 -3.19 10.63 -21.97
C SER A 76 -2.41 9.76 -22.94
N SER A 77 -2.72 8.45 -22.96
CA SER A 77 -2.16 7.45 -23.90
C SER A 77 -0.67 7.64 -24.20
N PRO A 78 0.22 7.65 -23.18
CA PRO A 78 1.65 7.60 -23.46
C PRO A 78 1.98 6.30 -24.20
N THR A 79 2.89 6.39 -25.16
CA THR A 79 3.38 5.25 -25.94
C THR A 79 4.89 5.19 -25.80
N CYS A 80 5.32 4.61 -24.69
CA CYS A 80 6.72 4.41 -24.37
C CYS A 80 7.28 3.18 -25.08
N THR A 81 8.56 3.23 -25.45
CA THR A 81 9.34 2.08 -25.92
C THR A 81 9.87 1.23 -24.76
N GLY A 82 10.03 1.84 -23.58
CA GLY A 82 10.51 1.20 -22.35
C GLY A 82 11.91 1.67 -21.92
N ASP A 83 12.66 2.30 -22.83
CA ASP A 83 14.04 2.78 -22.62
C ASP A 83 14.11 4.29 -22.33
N GLU A 84 12.98 4.98 -22.31
CA GLU A 84 12.92 6.39 -21.96
C GLU A 84 13.35 6.61 -20.50
N THR A 85 14.13 7.66 -20.28
CA THR A 85 14.59 8.05 -18.93
C THR A 85 13.52 8.77 -18.10
N SER A 86 12.43 9.17 -18.75
CA SER A 86 11.30 9.85 -18.14
C SER A 86 10.07 9.69 -19.01
N VAL A 87 8.89 9.52 -18.37
CA VAL A 87 7.60 9.43 -19.09
C VAL A 87 7.33 10.66 -19.95
N ALA A 88 7.93 11.80 -19.61
CA ALA A 88 7.85 13.03 -20.40
C ALA A 88 8.48 12.95 -21.80
N TYR A 89 9.28 11.91 -22.06
CA TYR A 89 9.92 11.69 -23.35
C TYR A 89 9.23 10.60 -24.19
N CYS A 90 8.22 9.94 -23.63
CA CYS A 90 7.38 9.02 -24.42
C CYS A 90 6.55 9.79 -25.43
N HIS A 91 6.10 9.14 -26.49
CA HIS A 91 5.19 9.80 -27.43
C HIS A 91 3.79 9.91 -26.79
N HIS A 92 3.21 11.12 -26.79
CA HIS A 92 1.86 11.37 -26.28
C HIS A 92 1.23 12.60 -26.99
N PRO A 93 -0.10 12.79 -26.94
CA PRO A 93 -0.81 13.85 -27.68
C PRO A 93 -0.49 15.30 -27.25
N GLY A 94 0.26 15.49 -26.16
CA GLY A 94 0.53 16.78 -25.52
C GLY A 94 0.34 16.74 -24.01
N TRP A 95 0.86 17.75 -23.31
CA TRP A 95 0.68 17.94 -21.88
C TRP A 95 -0.53 18.82 -21.60
N ASP A 96 -1.31 18.48 -20.57
CA ASP A 96 -2.53 19.21 -20.17
C ASP A 96 -3.57 19.33 -21.30
N VAL A 97 -3.61 18.31 -22.17
CA VAL A 97 -4.61 18.13 -23.23
C VAL A 97 -5.38 16.84 -22.94
N PRO A 98 -6.48 16.88 -22.15
CA PRO A 98 -7.19 15.68 -21.74
C PRO A 98 -7.95 15.09 -22.93
N THR A 99 -7.38 14.05 -23.56
CA THR A 99 -8.06 13.28 -24.63
C THR A 99 -8.71 11.99 -24.11
N CYS A 100 -8.74 11.80 -22.79
CA CYS A 100 -9.17 10.54 -22.18
C CYS A 100 -10.69 10.35 -22.25
N ARG A 101 -11.12 9.09 -22.31
CA ARG A 101 -12.55 8.73 -22.24
C ARG A 101 -13.12 8.99 -20.85
N ASP A 102 -12.37 8.64 -19.81
CA ASP A 102 -12.77 8.78 -18.41
C ASP A 102 -11.65 9.39 -17.55
N ASN A 103 -12.02 9.94 -16.38
CA ASN A 103 -11.09 10.50 -15.39
C ASN A 103 -10.56 9.43 -14.43
N ARG A 104 -9.93 8.38 -14.98
CA ARG A 104 -9.41 7.25 -14.21
C ARG A 104 -7.89 7.25 -14.20
N PRO A 105 -7.23 7.42 -13.04
CA PRO A 105 -5.78 7.50 -12.99
C PRO A 105 -5.12 6.13 -13.06
N VAL A 106 -3.94 6.10 -13.66
CA VAL A 106 -3.08 4.91 -13.71
C VAL A 106 -2.30 4.73 -12.41
N GLY A 107 -1.83 3.51 -12.20
CA GLY A 107 -0.90 3.12 -11.15
C GLY A 107 0.17 2.19 -11.66
N VAL A 108 1.14 1.93 -10.79
CA VAL A 108 2.22 0.97 -11.04
C VAL A 108 2.48 0.12 -9.81
N GLN A 109 2.99 -1.09 -10.04
CA GLN A 109 3.71 -1.87 -9.04
C GLN A 109 5.12 -2.13 -9.59
N CYS A 110 6.13 -1.56 -8.95
CA CYS A 110 7.51 -1.59 -9.42
C CYS A 110 8.30 -2.81 -8.92
N LYS A 111 9.26 -3.25 -9.72
CA LYS A 111 10.22 -4.30 -9.37
C LYS A 111 11.25 -3.76 -8.37
N VAL A 112 11.34 -4.42 -7.22
CA VAL A 112 12.40 -4.21 -6.24
C VAL A 112 13.43 -5.33 -6.34
N ASN A 113 14.70 -5.00 -6.09
CA ASN A 113 15.78 -6.00 -6.06
C ASN A 113 15.52 -7.03 -4.97
N SER A 114 15.09 -8.23 -5.36
CA SER A 114 15.13 -9.41 -4.49
C SER A 114 16.52 -10.06 -4.55
N THR A 115 17.55 -9.32 -4.10
CA THR A 115 18.85 -9.89 -3.74
C THR A 115 19.01 -10.04 -2.23
N ALA A 116 17.95 -9.78 -1.46
CA ALA A 116 17.89 -10.23 -0.08
C ALA A 116 17.64 -11.74 -0.07
N PRO A 117 18.58 -12.57 0.40
CA PRO A 117 18.28 -13.96 0.66
C PRO A 117 17.14 -13.99 1.69
N LEU A 118 16.12 -14.80 1.44
CA LEU A 118 15.10 -15.12 2.43
C LEU A 118 15.76 -15.93 3.55
N SER A 119 16.47 -15.26 4.46
CA SER A 119 16.98 -15.84 5.69
C SER A 119 17.00 -14.79 6.81
N ASN A 120 16.13 -15.01 7.79
CA ASN A 120 16.23 -14.60 9.19
C ASN A 120 16.67 -13.16 9.53
N ASN A 121 15.72 -12.47 10.17
CA ASN A 121 15.97 -11.56 11.30
C ASN A 121 16.62 -10.20 11.00
N TYR A 122 15.96 -9.35 10.21
CA TYR A 122 15.75 -7.94 10.57
C TYR A 122 14.70 -7.31 9.64
N ARG A 123 13.41 -7.50 9.95
CA ARG A 123 12.33 -6.79 9.25
C ARG A 123 12.44 -5.31 9.62
N LEU A 124 12.85 -4.54 8.63
CA LEU A 124 13.30 -3.15 8.72
C LEU A 124 12.24 -2.27 9.40
N LYS A 125 12.63 -1.64 10.51
CA LYS A 125 12.00 -0.42 11.03
C LYS A 125 12.11 0.66 9.95
N GLY A 126 11.13 0.72 9.06
CA GLY A 126 11.09 1.69 7.97
C GLY A 126 9.73 1.68 7.30
N ASN A 127 8.72 2.19 8.02
CA ASN A 127 7.33 2.40 7.61
C ASN A 127 6.38 1.19 7.73
N ALA A 128 6.30 0.61 8.93
CA ALA A 128 5.26 -0.37 9.25
C ALA A 128 3.86 0.23 8.98
N THR A 129 3.11 -0.42 8.09
CA THR A 129 1.70 -0.14 7.76
C THR A 129 0.73 -0.82 8.71
N LEU A 130 1.22 -1.68 9.59
CA LEU A 130 0.47 -2.37 10.63
C LEU A 130 1.26 -2.35 11.95
N ARG A 131 0.58 -2.17 13.08
CA ARG A 131 1.17 -2.26 14.42
C ARG A 131 0.19 -2.82 15.45
N LEU A 132 0.73 -3.34 16.55
CA LEU A 132 -0.04 -3.68 17.75
C LEU A 132 0.11 -2.58 18.80
N ARG A 133 -0.98 -2.26 19.49
CA ARG A 133 -1.01 -1.24 20.56
C ARG A 133 -1.66 -1.77 21.83
N ASP A 134 -1.23 -1.21 22.95
CA ASP A 134 -1.78 -1.38 24.30
C ASP A 134 -1.81 -2.83 24.83
N GLY A 135 -1.11 -3.75 24.16
CA GLY A 135 -0.74 -5.06 24.69
C GLY A 135 0.35 -4.97 25.75
N ARG A 136 0.42 -5.97 26.65
CA ARG A 136 1.46 -6.04 27.68
C ARG A 136 2.79 -6.54 27.12
N HIS A 137 2.73 -7.28 26.02
CA HIS A 137 3.88 -7.83 25.31
C HIS A 137 3.90 -7.37 23.84
N PRO A 138 5.05 -7.39 23.16
CA PRO A 138 5.15 -6.99 21.75
C PRO A 138 4.34 -7.84 20.77
N ASN A 139 3.96 -9.05 21.17
CA ASN A 139 3.25 -10.03 20.36
C ASN A 139 1.73 -10.02 20.58
N GLU A 140 1.19 -9.00 21.24
CA GLU A 140 -0.24 -8.88 21.49
C GLU A 140 -0.69 -7.42 21.48
N GLY A 141 -1.97 -7.18 21.23
CA GLY A 141 -2.55 -5.84 21.29
C GLY A 141 -3.65 -5.59 20.27
N ARG A 142 -4.23 -4.40 20.33
CA ARG A 142 -5.15 -3.86 19.32
C ARG A 142 -4.43 -3.70 17.99
N VAL A 143 -5.08 -4.12 16.91
CA VAL A 143 -4.55 -3.99 15.55
C VAL A 143 -4.82 -2.58 15.05
N GLU A 144 -3.77 -1.90 14.59
CA GLU A 144 -3.88 -0.61 13.92
C GLU A 144 -3.14 -0.66 12.58
N ILE A 145 -3.74 -0.08 11.55
CA ILE A 145 -3.13 0.07 10.23
C ILE A 145 -2.95 1.54 9.87
N LYS A 146 -1.97 1.82 9.02
CA LYS A 146 -1.65 3.16 8.54
C LYS A 146 -2.13 3.33 7.10
N HIS A 147 -3.12 4.19 6.89
CA HIS A 147 -3.61 4.55 5.56
C HIS A 147 -3.55 6.06 5.37
N ASN A 148 -3.10 6.52 4.20
CA ASN A 148 -2.93 7.95 3.88
C ASN A 148 -2.17 8.77 4.95
N GLY A 149 -1.16 8.14 5.58
CA GLY A 149 -0.36 8.78 6.63
C GLY A 149 -0.99 8.79 8.01
N GLN A 150 -2.24 8.35 8.16
CA GLN A 150 -2.99 8.32 9.41
C GLN A 150 -3.15 6.89 9.93
N TRP A 151 -3.00 6.72 11.25
CA TRP A 151 -3.28 5.46 11.91
C TRP A 151 -4.79 5.36 12.20
N GLY A 152 -5.31 4.15 12.07
CA GLY A 152 -6.68 3.82 12.44
C GLY A 152 -6.80 2.34 12.81
N THR A 153 -7.95 1.96 13.34
CA THR A 153 -8.20 0.63 13.90
C THR A 153 -8.91 -0.29 12.89
N VAL A 154 -9.17 -1.52 13.31
CA VAL A 154 -9.85 -2.56 12.53
C VAL A 154 -11.07 -2.99 13.34
N CYS A 155 -12.24 -3.10 12.71
CA CYS A 155 -13.45 -3.59 13.36
C CYS A 155 -13.40 -5.11 13.59
N ASP A 156 -14.06 -5.58 14.64
CA ASP A 156 -14.16 -6.99 15.03
C ASP A 156 -15.31 -7.76 14.37
N ASP A 157 -16.11 -7.10 13.52
CA ASP A 157 -17.13 -7.76 12.71
C ASP A 157 -16.46 -8.74 11.73
N LEU A 158 -16.89 -10.01 11.81
CA LEU A 158 -16.31 -11.18 11.14
C LEU A 158 -14.85 -11.51 11.51
N TRP A 159 -14.24 -10.78 12.44
CA TRP A 159 -12.85 -10.98 12.85
C TRP A 159 -12.61 -12.37 13.45
N ASP A 160 -11.84 -13.18 12.74
CA ASP A 160 -11.56 -14.56 13.11
C ASP A 160 -10.05 -14.88 13.19
N ILE A 161 -9.75 -16.16 13.48
CA ILE A 161 -8.38 -16.61 13.67
C ILE A 161 -7.51 -16.50 12.41
N LYS A 162 -8.10 -16.54 11.21
CA LYS A 162 -7.38 -16.40 9.94
C LYS A 162 -6.95 -14.96 9.73
N ASP A 163 -7.82 -14.00 10.07
CA ASP A 163 -7.46 -12.57 10.02
C ASP A 163 -6.32 -12.28 11.00
N ALA A 164 -6.45 -12.80 12.22
CA ALA A 164 -5.40 -12.70 13.22
C ALA A 164 -4.09 -13.36 12.77
N ASP A 165 -4.15 -14.50 12.05
CA ASP A 165 -2.98 -15.20 11.55
C ASP A 165 -2.24 -14.38 10.50
N VAL A 166 -2.97 -13.75 9.57
CA VAL A 166 -2.43 -12.80 8.59
C VAL A 166 -1.73 -11.64 9.31
N VAL A 167 -2.34 -11.04 10.34
CA VAL A 167 -1.69 -9.99 11.13
C VAL A 167 -0.41 -10.46 11.78
N CYS A 168 -0.43 -11.60 12.46
CA CYS A 168 0.73 -12.11 13.17
C CYS A 168 1.88 -12.43 12.21
N ARG A 169 1.57 -13.04 11.07
CA ARG A 169 2.55 -13.36 10.03
C ARG A 169 3.05 -12.10 9.32
N GLU A 170 2.16 -11.14 9.05
CA GLU A 170 2.52 -9.81 8.58
C GLU A 170 3.39 -9.07 9.60
N LEU A 171 3.39 -9.40 10.89
CA LEU A 171 4.30 -8.82 11.87
C LEU A 171 5.61 -9.61 12.06
N GLY A 172 5.75 -10.75 11.37
CA GLY A 172 6.90 -11.65 11.47
C GLY A 172 6.81 -12.67 12.60
N TYR A 173 5.65 -12.85 13.22
CA TYR A 173 5.39 -13.95 14.14
C TYR A 173 5.02 -15.23 13.37
N PRO A 174 5.23 -16.43 13.94
CA PRO A 174 4.89 -17.71 13.29
C PRO A 174 3.39 -17.93 13.03
N GLY A 175 2.51 -17.09 13.59
CA GLY A 175 1.05 -17.19 13.45
C GLY A 175 0.31 -16.71 14.69
N ALA A 176 -1.02 -16.75 14.64
CA ALA A 176 -1.88 -16.35 15.74
C ALA A 176 -2.10 -17.47 16.78
N LEU A 177 -2.30 -17.05 18.03
CA LEU A 177 -2.85 -17.88 19.11
C LEU A 177 -4.34 -17.58 19.32
N SER A 178 -4.74 -16.32 19.13
CA SER A 178 -6.14 -15.92 19.25
C SER A 178 -6.43 -14.62 18.50
N ALA A 179 -7.61 -14.57 17.88
CA ALA A 179 -8.29 -13.33 17.52
C ALA A 179 -9.04 -12.78 18.74
N GLN A 180 -8.90 -11.49 19.01
CA GLN A 180 -9.59 -10.81 20.11
C GLN A 180 -10.53 -9.76 19.55
N VAL A 181 -11.67 -9.64 20.22
CA VAL A 181 -12.80 -8.81 19.83
C VAL A 181 -13.17 -7.88 20.99
N ARG A 182 -14.09 -6.96 20.75
CA ARG A 182 -14.70 -6.04 21.72
C ARG A 182 -13.69 -5.19 22.46
N ALA A 183 -12.72 -4.68 21.73
CA ALA A 183 -11.69 -3.78 22.24
C ALA A 183 -11.00 -4.36 23.50
N ALA A 184 -10.53 -5.61 23.43
CA ALA A 184 -9.88 -6.31 24.54
C ALA A 184 -8.69 -5.55 25.16
N TRP A 185 -8.06 -4.65 24.40
CA TRP A 185 -6.97 -3.77 24.84
C TRP A 185 -7.38 -2.29 24.93
N GLY A 186 -8.68 -2.03 25.05
CA GLY A 186 -9.27 -0.71 24.96
C GLY A 186 -9.46 -0.26 23.51
N GLY A 187 -10.46 0.60 23.32
CA GLY A 187 -10.73 1.21 22.03
C GLY A 187 -9.63 2.20 21.65
N GLY A 188 -9.30 2.22 20.37
CA GLY A 188 -8.45 3.22 19.77
C GLY A 188 -9.18 4.54 19.55
N ALA A 189 -8.64 5.34 18.64
CA ALA A 189 -9.18 6.64 18.29
C ALA A 189 -8.91 6.94 16.81
N GLY A 190 -9.74 7.81 16.23
CA GLY A 190 -9.60 8.25 14.85
C GLY A 190 -10.46 7.42 13.92
N SER A 191 -9.91 7.06 12.76
CA SER A 191 -10.62 6.27 11.75
C SER A 191 -10.59 4.78 12.09
N ILE A 192 -11.67 4.08 11.77
CA ILE A 192 -11.68 2.63 11.62
C ILE A 192 -11.44 2.38 10.12
N TRP A 193 -10.34 1.72 9.77
CA TRP A 193 -9.94 1.59 8.37
C TRP A 193 -10.44 0.31 7.70
N LEU A 194 -10.64 -0.75 8.45
CA LEU A 194 -11.09 -2.04 7.92
C LEU A 194 -12.26 -2.56 8.76
N ASP A 195 -13.17 -3.21 8.05
CA ASP A 195 -14.40 -3.81 8.58
C ASP A 195 -14.79 -5.01 7.70
N ASN A 196 -15.46 -5.99 8.30
CA ASN A 196 -15.88 -7.25 7.70
C ASN A 196 -14.73 -7.94 6.94
N LEU A 197 -13.62 -8.18 7.66
CA LEU A 197 -12.47 -8.89 7.10
C LEU A 197 -12.78 -10.38 7.00
N GLU A 198 -12.47 -10.95 5.83
CA GLU A 198 -12.70 -12.37 5.56
C GLU A 198 -11.44 -12.99 4.93
N CYS A 199 -10.31 -12.93 5.65
CA CYS A 199 -9.08 -13.53 5.17
C CYS A 199 -9.24 -15.06 4.95
N THR A 200 -8.59 -15.57 3.91
CA THR A 200 -8.41 -17.02 3.73
C THR A 200 -7.32 -17.58 4.65
N GLY A 201 -6.45 -16.71 5.17
CA GLY A 201 -5.31 -17.01 6.04
C GLY A 201 -3.97 -17.06 5.29
N ASN A 202 -3.99 -16.97 3.96
CA ASN A 202 -2.78 -17.05 3.12
C ASN A 202 -2.30 -15.67 2.64
N GLU A 203 -3.10 -14.63 2.85
CA GLU A 203 -2.81 -13.26 2.47
C GLU A 203 -1.54 -12.77 3.16
N SER A 204 -0.65 -12.12 2.42
CA SER A 204 0.62 -11.64 2.98
C SER A 204 0.43 -10.38 3.84
N ARG A 205 -0.68 -9.67 3.66
CA ARG A 205 -1.01 -8.43 4.34
C ARG A 205 -2.50 -8.38 4.64
N LEU A 206 -2.88 -7.78 5.77
CA LEU A 206 -4.26 -7.73 6.24
C LEU A 206 -5.21 -7.02 5.26
N VAL A 207 -4.71 -5.95 4.66
CA VAL A 207 -5.39 -5.12 3.65
C VAL A 207 -5.59 -5.82 2.30
N ASP A 208 -4.96 -6.97 2.07
CA ASP A 208 -5.18 -7.76 0.85
C ASP A 208 -6.34 -8.75 1.02
N CYS A 209 -6.85 -8.91 2.25
CA CYS A 209 -8.02 -9.74 2.51
C CYS A 209 -9.30 -9.10 1.96
N PRO A 210 -10.29 -9.90 1.55
CA PRO A 210 -11.62 -9.39 1.26
C PRO A 210 -12.17 -8.55 2.43
N HIS A 211 -12.65 -7.35 2.11
CA HIS A 211 -13.18 -6.39 3.07
C HIS A 211 -14.11 -5.38 2.35
N ASN A 212 -14.93 -4.65 3.09
CA ASN A 212 -15.90 -3.67 2.53
C ASN A 212 -15.26 -2.47 1.80
N GLY A 213 -13.97 -2.23 2.05
CA GLY A 213 -13.21 -1.10 1.51
C GLY A 213 -12.65 -0.23 2.62
N LEU A 214 -11.56 0.50 2.34
CA LEU A 214 -10.87 1.27 3.36
C LEU A 214 -11.75 2.44 3.86
N GLY A 215 -12.02 2.47 5.17
CA GLY A 215 -12.85 3.48 5.82
C GLY A 215 -14.36 3.32 5.57
N ILE A 216 -14.80 2.19 5.02
CA ILE A 216 -16.22 1.84 4.87
C ILE A 216 -16.56 0.89 6.01
N GLU A 217 -17.22 1.42 7.04
CA GLU A 217 -17.47 0.73 8.30
C GLU A 217 -18.72 1.29 9.01
N ASN A 218 -19.29 0.53 9.93
CA ASN A 218 -20.44 0.90 10.76
C ASN A 218 -20.20 0.62 12.25
N CYS A 219 -18.94 0.48 12.64
CA CYS A 219 -18.48 0.07 13.96
C CYS A 219 -18.18 1.28 14.86
N ARG A 220 -17.88 0.97 16.11
CA ARG A 220 -17.36 1.91 17.11
C ARG A 220 -16.04 1.38 17.64
N HIS A 221 -15.24 2.24 18.28
CA HIS A 221 -14.00 1.78 18.91
C HIS A 221 -14.19 0.78 20.07
N SER A 222 -15.42 0.54 20.53
CA SER A 222 -15.72 -0.60 21.42
C SER A 222 -15.63 -1.96 20.73
N GLU A 223 -15.56 -1.97 19.40
CA GLU A 223 -15.52 -3.11 18.49
C GLU A 223 -14.12 -3.22 17.83
N ASP A 224 -13.10 -2.53 18.36
CA ASP A 224 -11.77 -2.65 17.78
C ASP A 224 -11.16 -4.04 18.01
N ALA A 225 -10.69 -4.64 16.92
CA ALA A 225 -10.08 -5.95 16.88
C ALA A 225 -8.64 -5.95 17.40
N GLY A 226 -8.21 -7.13 17.85
CA GLY A 226 -6.87 -7.35 18.37
C GLY A 226 -6.38 -8.79 18.15
N VAL A 227 -5.11 -9.03 18.45
CA VAL A 227 -4.48 -10.35 18.31
C VAL A 227 -3.59 -10.71 19.48
N VAL A 228 -3.42 -12.01 19.69
CA VAL A 228 -2.26 -12.58 20.41
C VAL A 228 -1.51 -13.47 19.44
N CYS A 229 -0.25 -13.16 19.17
CA CYS A 229 0.63 -13.91 18.28
C CYS A 229 1.49 -14.92 19.04
N ARG A 230 1.85 -16.00 18.35
CA ARG A 230 2.81 -16.98 18.87
C ARG A 230 4.20 -16.34 18.94
N LYS A 231 4.91 -16.53 20.04
CA LYS A 231 6.34 -16.17 20.12
C LYS A 231 7.13 -17.20 19.31
N ALA A 232 8.16 -16.77 18.60
CA ALA A 232 9.09 -17.73 18.00
C ALA A 232 9.74 -18.53 19.13
N ASP A 233 9.80 -19.86 18.97
CA ASP A 233 10.56 -20.71 19.87
C ASP A 233 12.03 -20.28 19.74
N THR A 234 12.57 -19.63 20.77
CA THR A 234 14.02 -19.44 20.86
C THR A 234 14.64 -20.83 21.01
N PRO A 235 15.57 -21.25 20.13
CA PRO A 235 16.37 -22.43 20.39
C PRO A 235 17.02 -22.23 21.77
N ASN A 236 16.73 -23.15 22.69
CA ASN A 236 17.41 -23.19 23.98
C ASN A 236 18.92 -23.24 23.68
N PRO A 237 19.76 -22.36 24.23
CA PRO A 237 21.20 -22.53 24.11
C PRO A 237 21.53 -23.90 24.71
N ASP A 238 22.09 -24.75 23.87
CA ASP A 238 22.51 -26.11 24.22
C ASP A 238 23.39 -26.04 25.48
N PRO A 239 23.05 -26.73 26.58
CA PRO A 239 23.90 -26.76 27.76
C PRO A 239 25.09 -27.69 27.49
N GLY A 240 26.11 -27.19 26.79
CA GLY A 240 27.28 -27.98 26.44
C GLY A 240 28.41 -27.23 25.74
N GLU A 241 29.06 -26.30 26.43
CA GLU A 241 30.50 -25.99 26.26
C GLU A 241 31.18 -25.88 27.64
#